data_AF-A0A933L373-F1
#
_entry.id   AF-A0A933L373-F1
#
_cell.length_a   1.000
_cell.length_b   1.000
_cell.length_c   1.000
_cell.angle_alpha   90.00
_cell.angle_beta   90.00
_cell.angle_gamma   90.00
#
_symmetry.space_group_name_H-M   'P 1'
#
loop_
_entity.id
_entity.type
_entity.pdbx_description
1 polymer ?
#
loop_
_entity_poly.entity_id
_entity_poly.type
_entity_poly.pdbx_seq_one_letter_code
_entity_poly.pdbx_strand_id
1 'polypeptide(L)'
;MTPVYGNYGLGAHRVQVAYDAPNNRLEQVIYNDLALKLGKDQGEGAAKLSVSASQATRALTNDTVTSPAAQRQMTVTARVTLVGPDGQVLYSGTLSQSADYTLGAQAFANQEAAANAAENAAKLLADTIRLEALAALVR
;
A
#
# COMPACT_ATOMS: atom_id res chain seq x y z
N MET A 1 15.14 -5.23 -42.76
CA MET A 1 14.45 -3.98 -42.36
C MET A 1 14.45 -3.92 -40.85
N THR A 2 15.27 -3.05 -40.27
CA THR A 2 15.34 -2.78 -38.83
C THR A 2 14.59 -1.49 -38.56
N PRO A 3 13.61 -1.44 -37.64
CA PRO A 3 12.91 -0.20 -37.38
C PRO A 3 13.85 0.76 -36.66
N VAL A 4 14.15 1.86 -37.36
CA VAL A 4 14.73 3.09 -36.84
C VAL A 4 13.60 3.85 -36.18
N TYR A 5 13.41 3.65 -34.88
CA TYR A 5 12.73 4.65 -34.05
C TYR A 5 13.79 5.37 -33.24
N GLY A 6 13.92 6.65 -33.57
CA GLY A 6 14.78 7.58 -32.90
C GLY A 6 14.56 7.56 -31.40
N ASN A 7 15.69 7.59 -30.72
CA ASN A 7 15.94 8.11 -29.40
C ASN A 7 15.15 9.41 -29.15
N TYR A 8 13.88 9.28 -28.79
CA TYR A 8 13.15 10.28 -28.02
C TYR A 8 13.19 9.82 -26.57
N GLY A 9 13.88 10.59 -25.73
CA GLY A 9 14.07 10.36 -24.30
C GLY A 9 12.76 10.26 -23.53
N LEU A 10 12.12 9.10 -23.61
CA LEU A 10 11.07 8.62 -22.74
C LEU A 10 11.54 7.29 -22.13
N GLY A 11 12.78 7.28 -21.65
CA GLY A 11 13.17 6.33 -20.62
C GLY A 11 12.29 6.63 -19.43
N ALA A 12 11.21 5.87 -19.28
CA ALA A 12 10.42 5.83 -18.06
C ALA A 12 11.42 5.88 -16.90
N HIS A 13 11.37 6.94 -16.09
CA HIS A 13 12.10 7.01 -14.83
C HIS A 13 11.51 5.91 -13.94
N ARG A 14 11.89 4.66 -14.21
CA ARG A 14 11.66 3.54 -13.32
C ARG A 14 12.50 3.85 -12.11
N VAL A 15 11.83 4.29 -11.06
CA VAL A 15 12.47 4.54 -9.79
C VAL A 15 13.04 3.21 -9.33
N GLN A 16 14.35 3.17 -9.13
CA GLN A 16 15.02 2.01 -8.58
C GLN A 16 14.67 1.96 -7.09
N VAL A 17 13.69 1.12 -6.73
CA VAL A 17 13.25 0.93 -5.34
C VAL A 17 13.49 -0.51 -4.91
N ALA A 18 14.23 -0.66 -3.82
CA ALA A 18 14.39 -1.90 -3.08
C ALA A 18 13.34 -1.96 -1.97
N TYR A 19 12.71 -3.13 -1.77
CA TYR A 19 11.69 -3.32 -0.74
C TYR A 19 12.18 -4.31 0.31
N ASP A 20 11.87 -4.07 1.58
CA ASP A 20 12.11 -5.05 2.64
C ASP A 20 11.24 -6.31 2.48
N ALA A 21 11.64 -7.38 3.17
CA ALA A 21 10.83 -8.59 3.24
C ALA A 21 9.52 -8.32 3.99
N PRO A 22 8.35 -8.70 3.44
CA PRO A 22 7.08 -8.55 4.14
C PRO A 22 6.98 -9.53 5.32
N ASN A 23 6.52 -9.05 6.46
CA ASN A 23 6.26 -9.85 7.66
C ASN A 23 4.82 -10.34 7.75
N ASN A 24 3.90 -9.73 7.01
CA ASN A 24 2.50 -10.11 6.98
C ASN A 24 1.86 -9.93 5.59
N ARG A 25 0.62 -10.42 5.45
CA ARG A 25 -0.13 -10.37 4.19
C ARG A 25 -0.39 -8.94 3.70
N LEU A 26 -0.64 -7.99 4.58
CA LEU A 26 -0.90 -6.59 4.20
C LEU A 26 0.36 -5.95 3.60
N GLU A 27 1.50 -6.15 4.25
CA GLU A 27 2.81 -5.69 3.75
C GLU A 27 3.10 -6.33 2.39
N GLN A 28 2.81 -7.63 2.22
CA GLN A 28 2.97 -8.30 0.93
C GLN A 28 2.09 -7.67 -0.16
N VAL A 29 0.81 -7.37 0.14
CA VAL A 29 -0.10 -6.70 -0.80
C VAL A 29 0.42 -5.32 -1.17
N ILE A 30 0.86 -4.53 -0.18
CA ILE A 30 1.41 -3.19 -0.39
C ILE A 30 2.67 -3.26 -1.27
N TYR A 31 3.64 -4.12 -0.94
CA TYR A 31 4.86 -4.25 -1.73
C TYR A 31 4.61 -4.77 -3.14
N ASN A 32 3.69 -5.71 -3.33
CA ASN A 32 3.35 -6.19 -4.67
C ASN A 32 2.76 -5.08 -5.54
N ASP A 33 1.85 -4.28 -4.99
CA ASP A 33 1.25 -3.15 -5.71
C ASP A 33 2.29 -2.07 -6.04
N LEU A 34 3.16 -1.75 -5.08
CA LEU A 34 4.25 -0.79 -5.28
C LEU A 34 5.28 -1.30 -6.31
N ALA A 35 5.69 -2.57 -6.23
CA ALA A 35 6.64 -3.16 -7.17
C ALA A 35 6.09 -3.18 -8.60
N LEU A 36 4.78 -3.39 -8.77
CA LEU A 36 4.12 -3.30 -10.08
C LEU A 36 4.12 -1.86 -10.64
N LYS A 37 3.95 -0.85 -9.77
CA LYS A 37 3.77 0.55 -10.19
C LYS A 37 5.07 1.36 -10.27
N LEU A 38 6.00 1.16 -9.34
CA LEU A 38 7.30 1.86 -9.27
C LEU A 38 8.43 1.05 -9.90
N GLY A 39 8.26 -0.27 -10.01
CA GLY A 39 9.33 -1.19 -10.34
C GLY A 39 10.01 -1.75 -9.09
N LYS A 40 10.90 -2.71 -9.30
CA LYS A 40 11.72 -3.34 -8.27
C LYS A 40 13.16 -3.39 -8.75
N ASP A 41 14.07 -2.82 -7.97
CA ASP A 41 15.50 -2.89 -8.21
C ASP A 41 16.21 -3.21 -6.90
N GLN A 42 17.24 -4.07 -6.97
CA GLN A 42 18.05 -4.50 -5.83
C GLN A 42 19.52 -4.03 -6.00
N GLY A 43 19.78 -3.17 -6.98
CA GLY A 43 21.09 -2.59 -7.23
C GLY A 43 21.53 -1.61 -6.13
N GLU A 44 22.84 -1.37 -6.07
CA GLU A 44 23.49 -0.52 -5.05
C GLU A 44 23.06 0.97 -5.13
N GLY A 45 22.40 1.37 -6.22
CA GLY A 45 21.83 2.71 -6.44
C GLY A 45 20.33 2.84 -6.13
N ALA A 46 19.67 1.80 -5.62
CA ALA A 46 18.23 1.82 -5.37
C ALA A 46 17.88 2.45 -4.01
N ALA A 47 16.83 3.29 -3.98
CA ALA A 47 16.25 3.76 -2.73
C ALA A 47 15.57 2.60 -2.00
N LYS A 48 15.77 2.47 -0.70
CA LYS A 48 15.18 1.41 0.11
C LYS A 48 13.88 1.86 0.75
N LEU A 49 12.78 1.16 0.47
CA LEU A 49 11.46 1.38 1.06
C LEU A 49 11.13 0.28 2.08
N SER A 50 10.92 0.71 3.32
CA SER A 50 10.48 -0.13 4.43
C SER A 50 9.05 0.24 4.83
N VAL A 51 8.16 -0.75 4.86
CA VAL A 51 6.77 -0.61 5.27
C VAL A 51 6.48 -1.63 6.38
N SER A 52 5.92 -1.15 7.48
CA SER A 52 5.36 -2.00 8.54
C SER A 52 3.89 -1.68 8.73
N ALA A 53 3.01 -2.66 8.47
CA ALA A 53 1.57 -2.45 8.42
C ALA A 53 0.82 -3.24 9.49
N SER A 54 -0.22 -2.62 10.06
CA SER A 54 -1.16 -3.22 11.00
C SER A 54 -2.60 -2.89 10.61
N GLN A 55 -3.55 -3.70 11.08
CA GLN A 55 -4.99 -3.51 10.83
C GLN A 55 -5.77 -3.41 12.14
N ALA A 56 -6.83 -2.61 12.13
CA ALA A 56 -7.79 -2.47 13.21
C ALA A 56 -9.21 -2.42 12.64
N THR A 57 -10.18 -2.95 13.40
CA THR A 57 -11.59 -2.92 13.02
C THR A 57 -12.40 -2.17 14.06
N ARG A 58 -13.35 -1.34 13.62
CA ARG A 58 -14.34 -0.69 14.50
C ARG A 58 -15.76 -0.85 13.95
N ALA A 59 -16.75 -0.92 14.84
CA ALA A 59 -18.16 -0.85 14.45
C ALA A 59 -18.51 0.61 14.07
N LEU A 60 -19.29 0.78 12.99
CA LEU A 60 -19.78 2.10 12.56
C LEU A 60 -21.23 2.36 12.99
N THR A 61 -21.97 1.31 13.34
CA THR A 61 -23.37 1.40 13.78
C THR A 61 -23.49 1.14 15.28
N ASN A 62 -24.38 1.90 15.93
CA ASN A 62 -24.83 1.62 17.30
C ASN A 62 -26.10 0.77 17.24
N ASP A 63 -26.23 -0.21 18.12
CA ASP A 63 -27.32 -1.22 18.17
C ASP A 63 -28.72 -0.63 18.52
N THR A 64 -28.91 0.68 18.43
CA THR A 64 -30.14 1.38 18.86
C THR A 64 -31.25 1.40 17.82
N VAL A 65 -31.04 0.81 16.64
CA VAL A 65 -32.03 0.76 15.53
C VAL A 65 -32.43 -0.69 15.28
N THR A 66 -33.71 -0.97 15.00
CA THR A 66 -34.32 -2.31 14.97
C THR A 66 -33.80 -3.27 13.88
N SER A 67 -32.93 -2.79 12.98
CA SER A 67 -32.17 -3.59 12.00
C SER A 67 -30.98 -2.77 11.51
N PRO A 68 -29.92 -2.59 12.33
CA PRO A 68 -28.71 -1.95 11.85
C PRO A 68 -28.07 -2.92 10.86
N ALA A 69 -27.76 -2.48 9.64
CA ALA A 69 -26.74 -3.16 8.88
C ALA A 69 -25.49 -3.17 9.78
N ALA A 70 -24.93 -4.35 10.08
CA ALA A 70 -23.80 -4.49 10.97
C ALA A 70 -22.51 -4.06 10.24
N GLN A 71 -22.44 -2.77 9.92
CA GLN A 71 -21.37 -2.13 9.18
C GLN A 71 -20.17 -1.93 10.09
N ARG A 72 -19.01 -2.36 9.59
CA ARG A 72 -17.72 -2.22 10.24
C ARG A 72 -16.75 -1.52 9.31
N GLN A 73 -15.79 -0.85 9.91
CA GLN A 73 -14.70 -0.21 9.21
C GLN A 73 -13.41 -0.93 9.53
N MET A 74 -12.71 -1.36 8.49
CA MET A 74 -11.35 -1.85 8.54
C MET A 74 -10.40 -0.69 8.28
N THR A 75 -9.47 -0.43 9.19
CA THR A 75 -8.42 0.58 9.04
C THR A 75 -7.07 -0.10 9.00
N VAL A 76 -6.30 0.15 7.94
CA VAL A 76 -4.91 -0.29 7.80
C VAL A 76 -4.01 0.90 8.05
N THR A 77 -3.06 0.76 8.97
CA THR A 77 -2.05 1.77 9.30
C THR A 77 -0.69 1.23 8.94
N ALA A 78 0.12 2.01 8.23
CA ALA A 78 1.49 1.66 7.90
C ALA A 78 2.47 2.74 8.38
N ARG A 79 3.55 2.29 9.02
CA ARG A 79 4.76 3.10 9.20
C ARG A 79 5.66 2.88 7.99
N VAL A 80 6.10 3.98 7.39
CA VAL A 80 6.83 3.96 6.13
C VAL A 80 8.13 4.74 6.31
N THR A 81 9.21 4.17 5.81
CA THR A 81 10.52 4.83 5.75
C THR A 81 11.11 4.60 4.36
N LEU A 82 11.48 5.69 3.70
CA LEU A 82 12.21 5.68 2.43
C LEU A 82 13.61 6.22 2.67
N VAL A 83 14.62 5.42 2.33
CA VAL A 83 16.04 5.75 2.44
C VAL A 83 16.61 5.87 1.04
N GLY A 84 17.30 6.96 0.76
CA GLY A 84 17.97 7.20 -0.53
C GLY A 84 19.20 6.31 -0.72
N PRO A 85 19.78 6.31 -1.94
CA PRO A 85 20.98 5.52 -2.25
C PRO A 85 22.21 5.94 -1.42
N ASP A 86 22.22 7.19 -0.95
CA ASP A 86 23.23 7.77 -0.09
C ASP A 86 23.03 7.44 1.41
N GLY A 87 21.99 6.67 1.74
CA GLY A 87 21.64 6.31 3.12
C GLY A 87 20.86 7.38 3.87
N GLN A 88 20.51 8.51 3.25
CA GLN A 88 19.70 9.55 3.89
C GLN A 88 18.22 9.16 3.91
N VAL A 89 17.51 9.51 4.99
CA VAL A 89 16.06 9.31 5.06
C VAL A 89 15.38 10.38 4.21
N LEU A 90 14.85 10.00 3.05
CA LEU A 90 14.10 10.88 2.16
C LEU A 90 12.68 11.13 2.68
N TYR A 91 12.09 10.11 3.32
CA TYR A 91 10.77 10.19 3.92
C TYR A 91 10.63 9.23 5.09
N SER A 92 9.96 9.67 6.16
CA SER A 92 9.49 8.78 7.21
C SER A 92 8.18 9.31 7.77
N GLY A 93 7.18 8.44 7.87
CA GLY A 93 5.85 8.84 8.29
C GLY A 93 4.95 7.67 8.63
N THR A 94 3.76 7.99 9.12
CA THR A 94 2.69 7.02 9.36
C THR A 94 1.49 7.42 8.52
N LEU A 95 1.00 6.48 7.74
CA LEU A 95 -0.12 6.65 6.82
C LEU A 95 -1.21 5.64 7.17
N SER A 96 -2.47 6.01 7.00
CA SER A 96 -3.60 5.12 7.27
C SER A 96 -4.69 5.27 6.22
N GLN A 97 -5.30 4.16 5.83
CA GLN A 97 -6.46 4.11 4.96
C GLN A 97 -7.50 3.15 5.52
N SER A 98 -8.77 3.39 5.20
CA SER A 98 -9.88 2.56 5.69
C SER A 98 -10.79 2.10 4.57
N ALA A 99 -11.35 0.91 4.72
CA ALA A 99 -12.42 0.38 3.88
C ALA A 99 -13.54 -0.18 4.76
N ASP A 100 -14.77 0.05 4.33
CA ASP A 100 -15.96 -0.39 5.05
C ASP A 100 -16.44 -1.74 4.52
N TYR A 101 -17.04 -2.53 5.40
CA TYR A 101 -17.66 -3.80 5.06
C TYR A 101 -18.87 -4.06 5.94
N THR A 102 -19.76 -4.94 5.49
CA THR A 102 -20.98 -5.27 6.22
C THR A 102 -20.93 -6.71 6.70
N LEU A 103 -21.41 -6.95 7.91
CA LEU A 103 -21.61 -8.29 8.44
C LEU A 103 -23.02 -8.78 8.15
N GLY A 104 -23.13 -10.06 7.79
CA GLY A 104 -24.39 -10.80 7.68
C GLY A 104 -24.45 -11.97 8.67
N ALA A 105 -25.43 -12.84 8.47
CA ALA A 105 -25.67 -14.02 9.33
C ALA A 105 -24.64 -15.15 9.17
N GLN A 106 -23.78 -15.09 8.14
CA GLN A 106 -22.83 -16.16 7.82
C GLN A 106 -21.41 -15.80 8.28
N ALA A 107 -20.88 -16.56 9.24
CA ALA A 107 -19.55 -16.30 9.81
C ALA A 107 -18.42 -16.35 8.78
N PHE A 108 -18.48 -17.26 7.78
CA PHE A 108 -17.48 -17.32 6.72
C PHE A 108 -17.53 -16.11 5.78
N ALA A 109 -18.73 -15.68 5.37
CA ALA A 109 -18.90 -14.48 4.56
C ALA A 109 -18.38 -13.23 5.29
N ASN A 110 -18.55 -13.17 6.61
CA ASN A 110 -18.05 -12.09 7.44
C ASN A 110 -16.52 -12.02 7.50
N GLN A 111 -15.85 -13.18 7.60
CA GLN A 111 -14.38 -13.25 7.58
C GLN A 111 -13.83 -12.84 6.22
N GLU A 112 -14.46 -13.33 5.14
CA GLU A 112 -14.09 -13.00 3.77
C GLU A 112 -14.30 -11.50 3.47
N ALA A 113 -15.40 -10.92 3.94
CA ALA A 113 -15.66 -9.48 3.83
C ALA A 113 -14.61 -8.65 4.58
N ALA A 114 -14.19 -9.08 5.78
CA ALA A 114 -13.15 -8.41 6.54
C ALA A 114 -11.77 -8.50 5.86
N ALA A 115 -11.42 -9.67 5.32
CA ALA A 115 -10.17 -9.86 4.58
C ALA A 115 -10.13 -9.00 3.32
N ASN A 116 -11.20 -9.00 2.53
CA ASN A 116 -11.33 -8.16 1.34
C ASN A 116 -11.26 -6.66 1.68
N ALA A 117 -11.89 -6.22 2.77
CA ALA A 117 -11.78 -4.84 3.24
C ALA A 117 -10.35 -4.47 3.64
N ALA A 118 -9.62 -5.37 4.31
CA ALA A 118 -8.22 -5.15 4.67
C ALA A 118 -7.32 -5.06 3.43
N GLU A 119 -7.51 -5.94 2.44
CA GLU A 119 -6.76 -5.88 1.18
C GLU A 119 -7.07 -4.60 0.38
N ASN A 120 -8.34 -4.16 0.34
CA ASN A 120 -8.73 -2.93 -0.34
C ASN A 120 -8.13 -1.69 0.35
N ALA A 121 -8.19 -1.62 1.68
CA ALA A 121 -7.54 -0.55 2.44
C ALA A 121 -6.01 -0.55 2.22
N ALA A 122 -5.38 -1.73 2.18
CA ALA A 122 -3.95 -1.86 1.91
C ALA A 122 -3.57 -1.37 0.49
N LYS A 123 -4.39 -1.66 -0.52
CA LYS A 123 -4.18 -1.16 -1.90
C LYS A 123 -4.29 0.37 -1.98
N LEU A 124 -5.31 0.95 -1.34
CA LEU A 124 -5.45 2.42 -1.27
C LEU A 124 -4.26 3.06 -0.53
N LEU A 125 -3.77 2.39 0.52
CA LEU A 125 -2.59 2.83 1.25
C LEU A 125 -1.34 2.77 0.39
N ALA A 126 -1.17 1.70 -0.40
CA ALA A 126 -0.06 1.58 -1.36
C ALA A 126 -0.06 2.74 -2.38
N ASP A 127 -1.22 3.15 -2.87
CA ASP A 127 -1.32 4.33 -3.76
C ASP A 127 -0.90 5.63 -3.08
N THR A 128 -1.25 5.80 -1.80
CA THR A 128 -0.82 6.95 -1.00
C THR A 128 0.70 6.91 -0.79
N ILE A 129 1.24 5.75 -0.40
CA ILE A 129 2.68 5.54 -0.20
C ILE A 129 3.44 5.83 -1.49
N ARG A 130 2.90 5.40 -2.64
CA ARG A 130 3.50 5.67 -3.94
C ARG A 130 3.62 7.17 -4.20
N LEU A 131 2.57 7.93 -3.93
CA LEU A 131 2.56 9.37 -4.14
C LEU A 131 3.60 10.06 -3.25
N GLU A 132 3.65 9.71 -1.97
CA GLU A 132 4.63 10.24 -1.01
C GLU A 132 6.06 9.86 -1.40
N ALA A 133 6.30 8.62 -1.82
CA ALA A 133 7.61 8.16 -2.26
C ALA A 133 8.08 8.94 -3.50
N LEU A 134 7.21 9.11 -4.50
CA LEU A 134 7.52 9.91 -5.69
C LEU A 134 7.79 11.38 -5.35
N ALA A 135 7.00 11.96 -4.45
CA ALA A 135 7.22 13.33 -3.99
C ALA A 135 8.57 13.50 -3.27
N ALA A 136 8.95 12.51 -2.45
CA ALA A 136 10.23 12.51 -1.74
C ALA A 136 11.44 12.33 -2.66
N LEU A 137 11.29 11.64 -3.79
CA LEU A 137 12.37 11.38 -4.75
C LEU A 137 12.65 12.52 -5.72
N VAL A 138 11.67 13.42 -5.93
CA VAL A 138 11.81 14.59 -6.80
C VAL A 138 12.40 15.79 -6.04
N ARG A 139 12.47 15.73 -4.72
CA ARG A 139 12.98 16.78 -3.86
C ARG A 139 14.51 16.78 -3.79
#